data_AF-A0AAV8ZGZ9-F1
#
_entry.id   AF-A0AAV8ZGZ9-F1
#
_cell.length_a   1.000
_cell.length_b   1.000
_cell.length_c   1.000
_cell.angle_alpha   90.00
_cell.angle_beta   90.00
_cell.angle_gamma   90.00
#
_symmetry.space_group_name_H-M   'P 1'
#
loop_
_entity.id
_entity.type
_entity.pdbx_description
1 polymer ?
#
loop_
_entity_poly.entity_id
_entity_poly.type
_entity_poly.pdbx_seq_one_letter_code
_entity_poly.pdbx_strand_id
1 'polypeptide(L)'
;MYPTFDAWNNTDITLAVMPQTDTGLIFYAGPLTLRHATLSRDFISLELKEGFPLLRLNFGYGTKEIYVNKNIKKLNDGATHKLRITYTSDDVQIEVDDCKSKCTIWKAMDHKGLLNVNRPLQLGGTRYKFNEEESKIIWTHLPPTHIGFTGCIRNLTYNGFYYNLGAPSDQYRSYPDCNYGVMQAVTFGIDSNFLVAILVCVAILIILLLAVVVHRRKQDNLNEKDIDDTRENIINYEDEGGGECDTNYDLSVFRTNNIVDEKPVMMDNPDVPADISGFLDTKKDTCDKDPDNLPYDDVRHYAYEGDGNSTGSLSSLASCTDEGDLKFNYLSSFDPRFRKLADMYGEDPSDEDSLDGGEESWC
;
A
#
# COMPACT_ATOMS: atom_id res chain seq x y z
N MET A 1 12.45 -37.49 -11.64
CA MET A 1 13.27 -38.62 -11.16
C MET A 1 14.61 -38.62 -11.89
N TYR A 2 15.71 -38.33 -11.19
CA TYR A 2 17.05 -38.22 -11.78
C TYR A 2 17.76 -39.59 -11.85
N PRO A 3 18.73 -39.79 -12.76
CA PRO A 3 19.54 -41.02 -12.75
C PRO A 3 20.20 -41.21 -11.38
N THR A 4 20.40 -42.48 -11.02
CA THR A 4 20.91 -42.85 -9.70
C THR A 4 22.41 -42.56 -9.57
N PHE A 5 22.95 -42.67 -8.35
CA PHE A 5 24.39 -42.60 -8.15
C PHE A 5 25.02 -43.95 -8.50
N ASP A 6 26.03 -43.94 -9.37
CA ASP A 6 26.77 -45.15 -9.71
C ASP A 6 27.58 -45.67 -8.50
N ALA A 7 27.86 -46.96 -8.49
CA ALA A 7 28.76 -47.53 -7.48
C ALA A 7 30.21 -47.22 -7.86
N TRP A 8 30.83 -46.25 -7.18
CA TRP A 8 32.21 -45.83 -7.42
C TRP A 8 33.04 -45.83 -6.13
N ASN A 9 34.33 -46.15 -6.22
CA ASN A 9 35.22 -46.24 -5.05
C ASN A 9 35.41 -44.90 -4.32
N ASN A 10 35.43 -43.81 -5.07
CA ASN A 10 35.54 -42.43 -4.61
C ASN A 10 34.40 -41.62 -5.23
N THR A 11 33.42 -41.24 -4.42
CA THR A 11 32.30 -40.43 -4.88
C THR A 11 32.41 -39.02 -4.34
N ASP A 12 32.15 -38.04 -5.20
CA ASP A 12 32.07 -36.62 -4.87
C ASP A 12 30.71 -36.06 -5.28
N ILE A 13 29.93 -35.59 -4.32
CA ILE A 13 28.62 -34.96 -4.54
C ILE A 13 28.73 -33.52 -4.07
N THR A 14 28.46 -32.57 -4.95
CA THR A 14 28.38 -31.16 -4.58
C THR A 14 27.02 -30.60 -4.89
N LEU A 15 26.46 -29.78 -4.03
CA LEU A 15 25.26 -29.02 -4.32
C LEU A 15 25.28 -27.67 -3.60
N ALA A 16 24.58 -26.70 -4.14
CA ALA A 16 24.32 -25.43 -3.49
C ALA A 16 22.87 -25.41 -3.00
N VAL A 17 22.65 -25.04 -1.74
CA VAL A 17 21.33 -24.98 -1.12
C VAL A 17 21.08 -23.61 -0.51
N MET A 18 19.83 -23.16 -0.57
CA MET A 18 19.37 -21.98 0.15
C MET A 18 18.10 -22.37 0.92
N PRO A 19 18.25 -22.96 2.12
CA PRO A 19 17.14 -23.35 2.99
C PRO A 19 16.29 -22.17 3.44
N GLN A 20 14.98 -22.39 3.54
CA GLN A 20 14.04 -21.49 4.21
C GLN A 20 13.45 -22.07 5.49
N THR A 21 13.58 -23.38 5.70
CA THR A 21 13.13 -24.09 6.90
C THR A 21 14.34 -24.56 7.72
N ASP A 22 14.11 -24.87 8.98
CA ASP A 22 15.13 -25.45 9.87
C ASP A 22 15.24 -26.97 9.71
N THR A 23 14.20 -27.60 9.16
CA THR A 23 14.14 -29.05 8.95
C THR A 23 13.63 -29.36 7.54
N GLY A 24 14.14 -30.44 6.95
CA GLY A 24 13.69 -30.90 5.64
C GLY A 24 14.66 -31.86 4.96
N LEU A 25 14.14 -32.70 4.08
CA LEU A 25 14.92 -33.64 3.28
C LEU A 25 15.41 -32.98 1.99
N ILE A 26 16.71 -32.71 1.89
CA ILE A 26 17.32 -32.07 0.71
C ILE A 26 17.40 -33.05 -0.45
N PHE A 27 17.96 -34.24 -0.20
CA PHE A 27 17.92 -35.33 -1.18
C PHE A 27 17.88 -36.70 -0.53
N TYR A 28 17.36 -37.68 -1.28
CA TYR A 28 17.35 -39.08 -0.91
C TYR A 28 17.60 -39.97 -2.14
N ALA A 29 18.55 -40.88 -2.01
CA ALA A 29 18.77 -41.98 -2.93
C ALA A 29 18.76 -43.29 -2.14
N GLY A 30 17.84 -44.19 -2.49
CA GLY A 30 17.62 -45.43 -1.75
C GLY A 30 16.32 -46.13 -2.17
N PRO A 31 15.84 -47.11 -1.38
CA PRO A 31 14.58 -47.79 -1.63
C PRO A 31 13.40 -46.83 -1.69
N LEU A 32 12.60 -46.93 -2.75
CA LEU A 32 11.33 -46.20 -2.92
C LEU A 32 10.08 -47.06 -2.60
N THR A 33 10.27 -48.38 -2.45
CA THR A 33 9.19 -49.34 -2.12
C THR A 33 9.77 -50.47 -1.27
N LEU A 34 8.90 -51.23 -0.58
CA LEU A 34 9.32 -52.40 0.19
C LEU A 34 10.04 -53.45 -0.67
N ARG A 35 9.58 -53.65 -1.92
CA ARG A 35 10.24 -54.55 -2.90
C ARG A 35 11.64 -54.07 -3.28
N HIS A 36 11.90 -52.77 -3.25
CA HIS A 36 13.24 -52.26 -3.44
C HIS A 36 14.12 -52.55 -2.23
N ALA A 37 13.59 -52.39 -1.03
CA ALA A 37 14.29 -52.66 0.21
C ALA A 37 14.62 -54.14 0.44
N THR A 38 13.90 -55.06 -0.20
CA THR A 38 14.27 -56.50 -0.20
C THR A 38 15.49 -56.80 -1.05
N LEU A 39 15.81 -55.95 -2.05
CA LEU A 39 16.98 -56.13 -2.92
C LEU A 39 18.23 -55.48 -2.35
N SER A 40 18.09 -54.25 -1.85
CA SER A 40 19.16 -53.49 -1.21
C SER A 40 18.53 -52.52 -0.22
N ARG A 41 19.10 -52.41 0.98
CA ARG A 41 18.71 -51.42 1.99
C ARG A 41 19.67 -50.23 2.03
N ASP A 42 20.56 -50.15 1.04
CA ASP A 42 21.53 -49.09 0.92
C ASP A 42 20.83 -47.78 0.60
N PHE A 43 21.20 -46.73 1.30
CA PHE A 43 20.67 -45.41 1.05
C PHE A 43 21.65 -44.32 1.45
N ILE A 44 21.44 -43.15 0.88
CA ILE A 44 22.06 -41.90 1.28
C ILE A 44 20.97 -40.84 1.37
N SER A 45 20.92 -40.11 2.48
CA SER A 45 20.08 -38.92 2.63
C SER A 45 20.89 -37.75 3.16
N LEU A 46 20.63 -36.58 2.58
CA LEU A 46 21.07 -35.31 3.13
C LEU A 46 19.84 -34.56 3.62
N GLU A 47 19.86 -34.22 4.89
CA GLU A 47 18.74 -33.63 5.62
C GLU A 47 19.21 -32.35 6.30
N LEU A 48 18.26 -31.48 6.59
CA LEU A 48 18.43 -30.35 7.48
C LEU A 48 17.78 -30.69 8.81
N LYS A 49 18.51 -30.46 9.91
CA LYS A 49 18.03 -30.62 11.27
C LYS A 49 18.43 -29.39 12.08
N GLU A 50 17.45 -28.66 12.61
CA GLU A 50 17.67 -27.44 13.41
C GLU A 50 18.52 -26.37 12.69
N GLY A 51 18.43 -26.31 11.36
CA GLY A 51 19.20 -25.41 10.50
C GLY A 51 20.61 -25.89 10.15
N PHE A 52 21.00 -27.11 10.55
CA PHE A 52 22.31 -27.69 10.28
C PHE A 52 22.20 -28.96 9.40
N PRO A 53 23.19 -29.26 8.55
CA PRO A 53 23.13 -30.42 7.68
C PRO A 53 23.41 -31.72 8.46
N LEU A 54 22.59 -32.73 8.17
CA LEU A 54 22.66 -34.09 8.67
C LEU A 54 22.76 -35.04 7.48
N LEU A 55 23.91 -35.69 7.33
CA LEU A 55 24.14 -36.71 6.32
C LEU A 55 23.94 -38.09 6.94
N ARG A 56 23.16 -38.95 6.29
CA ARG A 56 22.96 -40.34 6.69
C ARG A 56 23.27 -41.27 5.52
N LEU A 57 24.02 -42.33 5.78
CA LEU A 57 24.35 -43.35 4.78
C LEU A 57 24.19 -44.74 5.37
N ASN A 58 23.80 -45.70 4.54
CA ASN A 58 23.80 -47.11 4.86
C ASN A 58 24.39 -47.90 3.69
N PHE A 59 25.37 -48.75 3.98
CA PHE A 59 26.04 -49.65 3.04
C PHE A 59 25.71 -51.13 3.33
N GLY A 60 24.59 -51.38 4.02
CA GLY A 60 24.11 -52.72 4.37
C GLY A 60 24.48 -53.19 5.79
N TYR A 61 25.44 -52.52 6.45
CA TYR A 61 25.94 -52.87 7.79
C TYR A 61 25.45 -51.94 8.90
N GLY A 62 24.55 -51.00 8.60
CA GLY A 62 23.99 -50.05 9.54
C GLY A 62 24.09 -48.60 9.07
N THR A 63 23.28 -47.73 9.68
CA THR A 63 23.21 -46.32 9.32
C THR A 63 24.32 -45.52 10.01
N LYS A 64 25.18 -44.88 9.22
CA LYS A 64 26.15 -43.89 9.68
C LYS A 64 25.54 -42.50 9.56
N GLU A 65 25.58 -41.73 10.64
CA GLU A 65 25.07 -40.35 10.67
C GLU A 65 26.21 -39.35 10.89
N ILE A 66 26.23 -38.24 10.17
CA ILE A 66 27.18 -37.14 10.32
C ILE A 66 26.39 -35.83 10.45
N TYR A 67 26.37 -35.28 11.66
CA TYR A 67 25.68 -34.02 11.97
C TYR A 67 26.71 -32.89 12.09
N VAL A 68 26.59 -31.86 11.25
CA VAL A 68 27.55 -30.74 11.21
C VAL A 68 26.94 -29.53 11.90
N ASN A 69 27.09 -29.43 13.23
CA ASN A 69 26.57 -28.33 14.02
C ASN A 69 27.65 -27.49 14.73
N LYS A 70 28.92 -27.81 14.49
CA LYS A 70 30.07 -27.11 15.08
C LYS A 70 30.78 -26.31 14.00
N ASN A 71 31.22 -25.10 14.35
CA ASN A 71 32.00 -24.22 13.48
C ASN A 71 31.32 -23.81 12.16
N ILE A 72 30.00 -23.95 12.07
CA ILE A 72 29.20 -23.40 10.97
C ILE A 72 28.05 -22.56 11.52
N LYS A 73 27.59 -21.61 10.72
CA LYS A 73 26.33 -20.93 10.96
C LYS A 73 25.18 -21.85 10.53
N LYS A 74 23.98 -21.55 11.01
CA LYS A 74 22.79 -22.20 10.49
C LYS A 74 22.64 -21.86 9.01
N LEU A 75 22.23 -22.84 8.21
CA LEU A 75 22.10 -22.70 6.76
C LEU A 75 20.80 -21.98 6.34
N ASN A 76 19.90 -21.70 7.27
CA ASN A 76 18.64 -21.00 7.03
C ASN A 76 18.79 -19.47 7.16
N ASP A 77 19.97 -18.92 6.92
CA ASP A 77 20.29 -17.49 7.07
C ASP A 77 19.91 -16.63 5.85
N GLY A 78 19.30 -17.25 4.83
CA GLY A 78 18.95 -16.59 3.57
C GLY A 78 20.13 -16.47 2.59
N ALA A 79 21.30 -17.02 2.89
CA ALA A 79 22.39 -17.15 1.95
C ALA A 79 22.34 -18.50 1.21
N THR A 80 23.08 -18.58 0.10
CA THR A 80 23.31 -19.85 -0.58
C THR A 80 24.55 -20.50 0.01
N HIS A 81 24.40 -21.73 0.50
CA HIS A 81 25.48 -22.54 1.06
C HIS A 81 25.87 -23.68 0.14
N LYS A 82 27.17 -23.94 0.03
CA LYS A 82 27.71 -25.04 -0.78
C LYS A 82 27.98 -26.23 0.13
N LEU A 83 27.41 -27.38 -0.18
CA LEU A 83 27.63 -28.64 0.52
C LEU A 83 28.39 -29.59 -0.40
N ARG A 84 29.49 -30.12 0.09
CA ARG A 84 30.29 -31.13 -0.60
C ARG A 84 30.38 -32.38 0.26
N ILE A 85 29.95 -33.49 -0.30
CA ILE A 85 29.99 -34.81 0.32
C ILE A 85 30.98 -35.64 -0.48
N THR A 86 32.00 -36.15 0.20
CA THR A 86 32.96 -37.07 -0.40
C THR A 86 32.90 -38.36 0.38
N TYR A 87 32.74 -39.49 -0.30
CA TYR A 87 32.83 -40.79 0.35
C TYR A 87 33.78 -41.71 -0.41
N THR A 88 34.54 -42.46 0.37
CA THR A 88 35.46 -43.49 -0.09
C THR A 88 35.12 -44.83 0.56
N SER A 89 35.87 -45.88 0.26
CA SER A 89 35.76 -47.15 0.97
C SER A 89 36.15 -47.07 2.45
N ASP A 90 36.89 -46.03 2.86
CA ASP A 90 37.50 -45.93 4.18
C ASP A 90 36.85 -44.84 5.06
N ASP A 91 36.31 -43.79 4.45
CA ASP A 91 35.72 -42.66 5.18
C ASP A 91 34.60 -41.94 4.40
N VAL A 92 33.79 -41.19 5.15
CA VAL A 92 32.85 -40.21 4.61
C VAL A 92 33.16 -38.86 5.20
N GLN A 93 33.17 -37.86 4.34
CA GLN A 93 33.38 -36.47 4.65
C GLN A 93 32.21 -35.62 4.15
N ILE A 94 31.84 -34.62 4.95
CA ILE A 94 30.97 -33.51 4.53
C ILE A 94 31.67 -32.18 4.85
N GLU A 95 31.66 -31.29 3.88
CA GLU A 95 32.21 -29.93 3.96
C GLU A 95 31.12 -28.91 3.59
N VAL A 96 31.13 -27.77 4.30
CA VAL A 96 30.20 -26.65 4.10
C VAL A 96 31.00 -25.41 3.67
N ASP A 97 30.54 -24.68 2.66
CA ASP A 97 31.06 -23.38 2.22
C ASP A 97 32.57 -23.29 1.96
N ASP A 98 33.18 -24.36 1.46
CA ASP A 98 34.62 -24.42 1.13
C ASP A 98 35.54 -23.96 2.30
N CYS A 99 35.08 -24.17 3.54
CA CYS A 99 35.75 -23.70 4.76
C CYS A 99 37.02 -24.49 5.12
N LYS A 100 37.40 -25.47 4.27
CA LYS A 100 38.53 -26.38 4.50
C LYS A 100 38.34 -27.15 5.81
N SER A 101 39.39 -27.31 6.61
CA SER A 101 39.38 -28.17 7.81
C SER A 101 38.49 -27.71 8.97
N LYS A 102 38.00 -26.45 8.99
CA LYS A 102 37.27 -25.91 10.17
C LYS A 102 35.85 -26.45 10.30
N CYS A 103 35.18 -26.66 9.17
CA CYS A 103 33.80 -27.16 9.13
C CYS A 103 33.63 -28.38 8.22
N THR A 104 34.77 -29.02 7.93
CA THR A 104 34.79 -30.38 7.42
C THR A 104 34.66 -31.35 8.58
N ILE A 105 33.69 -32.25 8.51
CA ILE A 105 33.59 -33.40 9.42
C ILE A 105 33.74 -34.66 8.60
N TRP A 106 34.61 -35.55 9.08
CA TRP A 106 34.76 -36.88 8.51
C TRP A 106 34.48 -37.95 9.57
N LYS A 107 34.04 -39.12 9.11
CA LYS A 107 33.92 -40.33 9.93
C LYS A 107 34.51 -41.50 9.16
N ALA A 108 35.36 -42.27 9.83
CA ALA A 108 35.82 -43.55 9.33
C ALA A 108 34.63 -44.52 9.16
N MET A 109 34.71 -45.31 8.09
CA MET A 109 33.81 -46.42 7.83
C MET A 109 34.28 -47.66 8.56
N ASP A 110 33.35 -48.29 9.28
CA ASP A 110 33.63 -49.50 10.04
C ASP A 110 33.72 -50.73 9.11
N HIS A 111 33.07 -50.66 7.95
CA HIS A 111 33.04 -51.70 6.94
C HIS A 111 33.25 -51.10 5.55
N LYS A 112 34.08 -51.76 4.73
CA LYS A 112 34.28 -51.37 3.33
C LYS A 112 33.07 -51.83 2.52
N GLY A 113 32.39 -50.90 1.86
CA GLY A 113 31.22 -51.17 1.05
C GLY A 113 31.05 -50.14 -0.05
N LEU A 114 30.32 -50.51 -1.09
CA LEU A 114 29.89 -49.60 -2.16
C LEU A 114 28.41 -49.31 -1.96
N LEU A 115 28.01 -48.05 -2.17
CA LEU A 115 26.62 -47.66 -2.03
C LEU A 115 25.82 -48.19 -3.22
N ASN A 116 25.00 -49.22 -3.01
CA ASN A 116 24.21 -49.82 -4.08
C ASN A 116 22.80 -49.20 -4.15
N VAL A 117 22.76 -47.94 -4.59
CA VAL A 117 21.51 -47.22 -4.87
C VAL A 117 21.22 -47.33 -6.37
N ASN A 118 20.27 -48.19 -6.75
CA ASN A 118 19.89 -48.36 -8.17
C ASN A 118 18.56 -47.67 -8.50
N ARG A 119 18.24 -46.59 -7.79
CA ARG A 119 16.91 -45.97 -7.82
C ARG A 119 17.00 -44.47 -8.09
N PRO A 120 15.99 -43.89 -8.75
CA PRO A 120 16.09 -42.50 -9.15
C PRO A 120 16.23 -41.57 -7.95
N LEU A 121 17.17 -40.64 -8.05
CA LEU A 121 17.44 -39.65 -7.01
C LEU A 121 16.22 -38.75 -6.80
N GLN A 122 15.83 -38.59 -5.54
CA GLN A 122 14.76 -37.71 -5.08
C GLN A 122 15.38 -36.43 -4.49
N LEU A 123 14.83 -35.27 -4.85
CA LEU A 123 15.28 -33.96 -4.36
C LEU A 123 14.08 -33.23 -3.74
N GLY A 124 14.31 -32.52 -2.64
CA GLY A 124 13.26 -31.74 -1.97
C GLY A 124 12.26 -32.55 -1.14
N GLY A 125 12.40 -33.87 -1.09
CA GLY A 125 11.44 -34.79 -0.45
C GLY A 125 11.46 -36.17 -1.11
N THR A 126 10.52 -37.04 -0.72
CA THR A 126 10.30 -38.33 -1.39
C THR A 126 8.89 -38.40 -1.98
N ARG A 127 8.75 -39.08 -3.14
CA ARG A 127 7.45 -39.33 -3.76
C ARG A 127 6.54 -40.21 -2.89
N TYR A 128 7.11 -41.24 -2.30
CA TYR A 128 6.39 -42.18 -1.44
C TYR A 128 6.80 -41.97 0.01
N LYS A 129 5.80 -41.95 0.88
CA LYS A 129 5.97 -41.98 2.33
C LYS A 129 5.76 -43.41 2.78
N PHE A 130 6.74 -43.96 3.47
CA PHE A 130 6.62 -45.27 4.08
C PHE A 130 5.81 -45.16 5.36
N ASN A 131 4.95 -46.15 5.60
CA ASN A 131 4.27 -46.24 6.88
C ASN A 131 5.26 -46.63 7.98
N GLU A 132 4.85 -46.52 9.24
CA GLU A 132 5.75 -46.78 10.37
C GLU A 132 6.25 -48.24 10.38
N GLU A 133 5.37 -49.20 10.06
CA GLU A 133 5.72 -50.62 9.97
C GLU A 133 6.73 -50.90 8.85
N GLU A 134 6.48 -50.35 7.65
CA GLU A 134 7.40 -50.47 6.53
C GLU A 134 8.76 -49.85 6.87
N SER A 135 8.76 -48.70 7.53
CA SER A 135 9.98 -48.00 7.92
C SER A 135 10.83 -48.85 8.87
N LYS A 136 10.21 -49.56 9.82
CA LYS A 136 10.91 -50.49 10.73
C LYS A 136 11.52 -51.71 10.01
N ILE A 137 10.96 -52.10 8.86
CA ILE A 137 11.49 -53.20 8.04
C ILE A 137 12.71 -52.75 7.22
N ILE A 138 12.65 -51.52 6.68
CA ILE A 138 13.66 -50.99 5.77
C ILE A 138 14.87 -50.46 6.55
N TRP A 139 14.63 -49.69 7.60
CA TRP A 139 15.66 -49.03 8.39
C TRP A 139 15.81 -49.67 9.76
N THR A 140 17.04 -50.05 10.10
CA THR A 140 17.38 -50.59 11.43
C THR A 140 17.46 -49.53 12.52
N HIS A 141 17.68 -48.26 12.12
CA HIS A 141 17.68 -47.07 12.96
C HIS A 141 16.63 -46.07 12.46
N LEU A 142 16.62 -44.84 13.01
CA LEU A 142 15.69 -43.80 12.59
C LEU A 142 15.67 -43.65 11.06
N PRO A 143 14.50 -43.68 10.41
CA PRO A 143 14.39 -43.45 8.98
C PRO A 143 14.74 -41.99 8.64
N PRO A 144 15.05 -41.70 7.36
CA PRO A 144 15.14 -40.34 6.86
C PRO A 144 13.87 -39.54 7.18
N THR A 145 14.01 -38.23 7.38
CA THR A 145 12.84 -37.37 7.60
C THR A 145 11.86 -37.44 6.42
N HIS A 146 10.56 -37.47 6.73
CA HIS A 146 9.48 -37.40 5.75
C HIS A 146 9.08 -35.96 5.41
N ILE A 147 9.71 -34.98 6.08
CA ILE A 147 9.46 -33.56 5.89
C ILE A 147 10.18 -33.13 4.62
N GLY A 148 9.43 -32.59 3.65
CA GLY A 148 10.00 -32.03 2.42
C GLY A 148 10.86 -30.80 2.71
N PHE A 149 11.88 -30.58 1.89
CA PHE A 149 12.72 -29.39 1.98
C PHE A 149 12.07 -28.21 1.26
N THR A 150 12.01 -27.07 1.95
CA THR A 150 11.57 -25.80 1.39
C THR A 150 12.76 -24.88 1.23
N GLY A 151 13.07 -24.53 0.00
CA GLY A 151 14.21 -23.69 -0.34
C GLY A 151 14.66 -23.95 -1.77
N CYS A 152 15.83 -23.43 -2.10
CA CYS A 152 16.42 -23.63 -3.42
C CYS A 152 17.53 -24.69 -3.41
N ILE A 153 17.61 -25.50 -4.46
CA ILE A 153 18.73 -26.41 -4.73
C ILE A 153 19.29 -26.08 -6.12
N ARG A 154 20.60 -25.87 -6.23
CA ARG A 154 21.31 -25.53 -7.47
C ARG A 154 22.62 -26.31 -7.60
N ASN A 155 23.14 -26.38 -8.81
CA ASN A 155 24.49 -26.89 -9.10
C ASN A 155 24.79 -28.25 -8.47
N LEU A 156 23.81 -29.17 -8.52
CA LEU A 156 24.03 -30.54 -8.10
C LEU A 156 24.98 -31.22 -9.09
N THR A 157 26.12 -31.69 -8.59
CA THR A 157 27.07 -32.49 -9.34
C THR A 157 27.33 -33.82 -8.64
N TYR A 158 27.63 -34.83 -9.45
CA TYR A 158 28.08 -36.14 -9.00
C TYR A 158 29.29 -36.54 -9.83
N ASN A 159 30.42 -36.76 -9.16
CA ASN A 159 31.72 -37.05 -9.78
C ASN A 159 32.08 -36.04 -10.89
N GLY A 160 31.75 -34.76 -10.67
CA GLY A 160 31.99 -33.67 -11.61
C GLY A 160 30.95 -33.50 -12.73
N PHE A 161 29.96 -34.39 -12.84
CA PHE A 161 28.88 -34.29 -13.82
C PHE A 161 27.68 -33.56 -13.25
N TYR A 162 27.15 -32.59 -13.99
CA TYR A 162 25.96 -31.84 -13.59
C TYR A 162 24.68 -32.65 -13.79
N TYR A 163 23.81 -32.61 -12.78
CA TYR A 163 22.42 -33.00 -12.94
C TYR A 163 21.60 -31.84 -13.51
N ASN A 164 20.84 -32.11 -14.57
CA ASN A 164 19.92 -31.11 -15.14
C ASN A 164 18.68 -30.93 -14.25
N LEU A 165 18.77 -30.04 -13.27
CA LEU A 165 17.68 -29.78 -12.32
C LEU A 165 16.43 -29.13 -12.96
N GLY A 166 16.55 -28.60 -14.18
CA GLY A 166 15.47 -27.91 -14.89
C GLY A 166 14.50 -28.83 -15.63
N ALA A 167 14.82 -30.13 -15.77
CA ALA A 167 13.99 -31.10 -16.47
C ALA A 167 13.87 -32.43 -15.69
N PRO A 168 13.24 -32.43 -14.51
CA PRO A 168 13.00 -33.66 -13.76
C PRO A 168 12.00 -34.56 -14.50
N SER A 169 12.24 -35.88 -14.52
CA SER A 169 11.26 -36.84 -15.08
C SER A 169 9.94 -36.92 -14.33
N ASP A 170 9.87 -36.33 -13.12
CA ASP A 170 8.69 -36.27 -12.28
C ASP A 170 8.88 -35.14 -11.27
N GLN A 171 7.86 -34.33 -11.04
CA GLN A 171 7.92 -33.14 -10.20
C GLN A 171 6.61 -32.88 -9.45
N TYR A 172 6.74 -32.39 -8.22
CA TYR A 172 5.61 -31.91 -7.42
C TYR A 172 6.04 -30.65 -6.66
N ARG A 173 5.36 -29.52 -6.94
CA ARG A 173 5.66 -28.21 -6.33
C ARG A 173 7.15 -27.82 -6.40
N SER A 174 7.84 -28.22 -7.47
CA SER A 174 9.19 -27.74 -7.79
C SER A 174 9.11 -26.76 -8.94
N TYR A 175 9.87 -25.68 -8.84
CA TYR A 175 9.93 -24.62 -9.84
C TYR A 175 11.39 -24.44 -10.27
N PRO A 176 11.66 -24.17 -11.56
CA PRO A 176 13.02 -24.04 -12.07
C PRO A 176 13.71 -22.74 -11.61
N ASP A 177 12.93 -21.73 -11.24
CA ASP A 177 13.45 -20.47 -10.74
C ASP A 177 13.50 -20.45 -9.21
N CYS A 178 14.56 -19.86 -8.70
CA CYS A 178 14.86 -19.75 -7.29
C CYS A 178 14.99 -18.27 -6.92
N ASN A 179 13.95 -17.52 -7.26
CA ASN A 179 13.79 -16.14 -6.90
C ASN A 179 13.16 -16.05 -5.50
N TYR A 180 13.88 -15.44 -4.55
CA TYR A 180 13.50 -15.39 -3.14
C TYR A 180 12.11 -14.76 -2.93
N GLY A 181 11.79 -13.70 -3.68
CA GLY A 181 10.50 -13.00 -3.57
C GLY A 181 9.32 -13.82 -4.09
N VAL A 182 9.52 -14.59 -5.16
CA VAL A 182 8.49 -15.50 -5.69
C VAL A 182 8.33 -16.70 -4.75
N MET A 183 9.42 -17.24 -4.20
CA MET A 183 9.38 -18.37 -3.28
C MET A 183 8.71 -18.01 -1.95
N GLN A 184 8.98 -16.83 -1.36
CA GLN A 184 8.26 -16.35 -0.17
C GLN A 184 6.76 -16.16 -0.42
N ALA A 185 6.37 -15.61 -1.58
CA ALA A 185 4.96 -15.47 -1.95
C ALA A 185 4.26 -16.84 -2.11
N VAL A 186 5.00 -17.87 -2.51
CA VAL A 186 4.49 -19.24 -2.68
C VAL A 186 4.49 -20.03 -1.36
N THR A 187 5.43 -19.79 -0.43
CA THR A 187 5.43 -20.41 0.91
C THR A 187 4.43 -19.78 1.86
N PHE A 188 4.16 -18.47 1.71
CA PHE A 188 2.97 -17.85 2.30
C PHE A 188 1.69 -18.29 1.64
N GLY A 189 1.78 -19.15 0.61
CA GLY A 189 0.71 -19.93 0.01
C GLY A 189 -0.55 -19.11 0.00
N ILE A 190 -0.67 -18.17 -0.96
CA ILE A 190 -1.87 -17.35 -1.15
C ILE A 190 -3.08 -18.28 -1.03
N ASP A 191 -3.64 -18.34 0.18
CA ASP A 191 -4.69 -19.30 0.46
C ASP A 191 -5.84 -18.90 -0.46
N SER A 192 -6.52 -19.86 -1.07
CA SER A 192 -7.68 -19.54 -1.91
C SER A 192 -8.67 -18.63 -1.16
N ASN A 193 -8.72 -18.75 0.17
CA ASN A 193 -9.46 -17.89 1.07
C ASN A 193 -8.91 -16.46 1.18
N PHE A 194 -7.58 -16.29 1.22
CA PHE A 194 -6.91 -14.98 1.21
C PHE A 194 -7.10 -14.26 -0.13
N LEU A 195 -7.03 -15.00 -1.24
CA LEU A 195 -7.31 -14.48 -2.58
C LEU A 195 -8.78 -14.04 -2.72
N VAL A 196 -9.71 -14.83 -2.19
CA VAL A 196 -11.14 -14.47 -2.13
C VAL A 196 -11.34 -13.24 -1.23
N ALA A 197 -10.67 -13.14 -0.09
CA ALA A 197 -10.77 -11.97 0.78
C ALA A 197 -10.30 -10.68 0.07
N ILE A 198 -9.18 -10.73 -0.66
CA ILE A 198 -8.71 -9.60 -1.47
C ILE A 198 -9.73 -9.23 -2.54
N LEU A 199 -10.28 -10.20 -3.27
CA LEU A 199 -11.29 -9.94 -4.30
C LEU A 199 -12.57 -9.31 -3.72
N VAL A 200 -13.00 -9.75 -2.54
CA VAL A 200 -14.14 -9.16 -1.82
C VAL A 200 -13.81 -7.72 -1.39
N CYS A 201 -12.62 -7.46 -0.84
CA CYS A 201 -12.19 -6.11 -0.48
C CYS A 201 -12.16 -5.17 -1.69
N VAL A 202 -11.63 -5.62 -2.83
CA VAL A 202 -11.61 -4.83 -4.07
C VAL A 202 -13.03 -4.59 -4.59
N ALA A 203 -13.91 -5.58 -4.53
CA ALA A 203 -15.31 -5.41 -4.91
C ALA A 203 -16.05 -4.39 -4.01
N ILE A 204 -15.81 -4.42 -2.70
CA ILE A 204 -16.37 -3.44 -1.75
C ILE A 204 -15.83 -2.03 -2.07
N LEU A 205 -14.53 -1.89 -2.33
CA LEU A 205 -13.94 -0.60 -2.72
C LEU A 205 -14.54 -0.06 -4.02
N ILE A 206 -14.78 -0.92 -5.02
CA ILE A 206 -15.44 -0.52 -6.27
C ILE A 206 -16.89 -0.08 -6.00
N ILE A 207 -17.63 -0.81 -5.16
CA ILE A 207 -19.00 -0.43 -4.77
C ILE A 207 -19.00 0.93 -4.05
N LEU A 208 -18.06 1.16 -3.13
CA LEU A 208 -17.91 2.45 -2.45
C LEU A 208 -17.55 3.57 -3.43
N LEU A 209 -16.63 3.33 -4.37
CA LEU A 209 -16.30 4.30 -5.42
C LEU A 209 -17.52 4.61 -6.31
N LEU A 210 -18.29 3.60 -6.71
CA LEU A 210 -19.53 3.80 -7.47
C LEU A 210 -20.58 4.56 -6.63
N ALA A 211 -20.71 4.23 -5.34
CA ALA A 211 -21.60 4.96 -4.43
C ALA A 211 -21.18 6.42 -4.30
N VAL A 212 -19.88 6.72 -4.18
CA VAL A 212 -19.36 8.09 -4.18
C VAL A 212 -19.61 8.78 -5.52
N VAL A 213 -19.39 8.13 -6.65
CA VAL A 213 -19.65 8.71 -7.98
C VAL A 213 -21.13 8.98 -8.20
N VAL A 214 -22.02 8.07 -7.78
CA VAL A 214 -23.48 8.26 -7.84
C VAL A 214 -23.90 9.34 -6.86
N HIS A 215 -23.32 9.39 -5.65
CA HIS A 215 -23.62 10.42 -4.68
C HIS A 215 -23.18 11.79 -5.16
N ARG A 216 -21.99 11.92 -5.76
CA ARG A 216 -21.53 13.15 -6.42
C ARG A 216 -22.42 13.53 -7.59
N ARG A 217 -22.76 12.59 -8.49
CA ARG A 217 -23.71 12.86 -9.59
C ARG A 217 -25.10 13.25 -9.08
N LYS A 218 -25.56 12.67 -7.98
CA LYS A 218 -26.84 13.02 -7.35
C LYS A 218 -26.74 14.38 -6.65
N GLN A 219 -25.62 14.72 -6.03
CA GLN A 219 -25.35 16.06 -5.52
C GLN A 219 -25.29 17.08 -6.65
N ASP A 220 -24.72 16.74 -7.80
CA ASP A 220 -24.71 17.62 -8.98
C ASP A 220 -26.14 17.82 -9.51
N ASN A 221 -26.96 16.75 -9.59
CA ASN A 221 -28.39 16.84 -9.98
C ASN A 221 -29.27 17.53 -8.93
N LEU A 222 -28.97 17.35 -7.64
CA LEU A 222 -29.70 17.99 -6.54
C LEU A 222 -29.32 19.46 -6.47
N ASN A 223 -28.04 19.80 -6.63
CA ASN A 223 -27.59 21.17 -6.80
C ASN A 223 -28.27 21.78 -8.00
N GLU A 224 -28.36 21.08 -9.15
CA GLU A 224 -29.09 21.53 -10.34
C GLU A 224 -30.58 21.77 -10.09
N LYS A 225 -31.23 20.94 -9.26
CA LYS A 225 -32.60 21.18 -8.80
C LYS A 225 -32.71 22.30 -7.77
N ASP A 226 -31.72 22.49 -6.90
CA ASP A 226 -31.72 23.56 -5.89
C ASP A 226 -31.53 24.93 -6.55
N ILE A 227 -30.72 25.04 -7.63
CA ILE A 227 -30.67 26.25 -8.47
C ILE A 227 -31.94 26.49 -9.28
N ASP A 228 -32.76 25.46 -9.55
CA ASP A 228 -34.06 25.59 -10.21
C ASP A 228 -35.17 25.95 -9.20
N ASP A 229 -35.19 25.33 -8.00
CA ASP A 229 -36.10 25.64 -6.89
C ASP A 229 -35.82 27.03 -6.28
N THR A 230 -34.56 27.49 -6.21
CA THR A 230 -34.27 28.91 -5.89
C THR A 230 -34.60 29.87 -7.03
N ARG A 231 -34.76 29.36 -8.26
CA ARG A 231 -35.36 30.09 -9.38
C ARG A 231 -36.88 30.07 -9.36
N GLU A 232 -37.54 29.13 -8.70
CA GLU A 232 -38.99 29.20 -8.45
C GLU A 232 -39.36 30.29 -7.44
N ASN A 233 -38.42 30.76 -6.63
CA ASN A 233 -38.57 31.98 -5.83
C ASN A 233 -38.18 33.27 -6.60
N ILE A 234 -37.66 33.14 -7.82
CA ILE A 234 -37.70 34.21 -8.82
C ILE A 234 -39.07 34.09 -9.47
N ILE A 235 -40.03 34.81 -8.89
CA ILE A 235 -41.36 35.02 -9.47
C ILE A 235 -41.14 35.35 -10.95
N ASN A 236 -41.64 34.47 -11.83
CA ASN A 236 -41.67 34.74 -13.24
C ASN A 236 -42.70 35.87 -13.44
N TYR A 237 -42.24 37.12 -13.48
CA TYR A 237 -43.06 38.34 -13.64
C TYR A 237 -43.78 38.43 -15.00
N GLU A 238 -43.89 37.32 -15.73
CA GLU A 238 -44.66 37.21 -16.97
C GLU A 238 -45.97 36.44 -16.80
N ASP A 239 -46.24 35.84 -15.64
CA ASP A 239 -47.53 35.19 -15.36
C ASP A 239 -48.47 36.20 -14.67
N GLU A 240 -49.10 37.01 -15.51
CA GLU A 240 -50.40 37.66 -15.31
C GLU A 240 -50.70 38.08 -13.86
N GLY A 241 -49.81 38.91 -13.31
CA GLY A 241 -50.10 39.69 -12.11
C GLY A 241 -51.39 40.45 -12.37
N GLY A 242 -52.41 40.15 -11.56
CA GLY A 242 -53.79 40.59 -11.72
C GLY A 242 -53.84 42.02 -12.24
N GLY A 243 -54.20 42.13 -13.53
CA GLY A 243 -54.21 43.35 -14.29
C GLY A 243 -54.88 44.45 -13.49
N GLU A 244 -54.05 45.30 -12.92
CA GLU A 244 -54.47 46.59 -12.41
C GLU A 244 -54.89 47.38 -13.64
N CYS A 245 -56.19 47.34 -13.94
CA CYS A 245 -56.83 48.22 -14.89
C CYS A 245 -56.30 49.64 -14.65
N ASP A 246 -55.63 50.18 -15.66
CA ASP A 246 -55.33 51.60 -15.80
C ASP A 246 -54.87 52.26 -14.49
N THR A 247 -53.64 51.97 -14.05
CA THR A 247 -52.90 52.93 -13.23
C THR A 247 -52.61 54.14 -14.12
N ASN A 248 -53.60 55.03 -14.16
CA ASN A 248 -53.56 56.33 -14.79
C ASN A 248 -52.42 57.12 -14.13
N TYR A 249 -51.22 57.02 -14.71
CA TYR A 249 -50.04 57.73 -14.26
C TYR A 249 -50.33 59.23 -14.36
N ASP A 250 -50.52 59.87 -13.21
CA ASP A 250 -50.69 61.31 -13.16
C ASP A 250 -49.33 61.99 -13.35
N LEU A 251 -49.03 62.35 -14.60
CA LEU A 251 -47.85 63.13 -14.97
C LEU A 251 -47.94 64.60 -14.47
N SER A 252 -49.00 64.98 -13.74
CA SER A 252 -49.06 66.27 -13.06
C SER A 252 -47.99 66.43 -11.98
N VAL A 253 -47.45 65.34 -11.44
CA VAL A 253 -46.38 65.36 -10.43
C VAL A 253 -45.04 65.83 -11.02
N PHE A 254 -44.82 65.64 -12.34
CA PHE A 254 -43.67 66.23 -13.05
C PHE A 254 -43.91 67.69 -13.46
N ARG A 255 -45.14 68.21 -13.32
CA ARG A 255 -45.41 69.63 -13.50
C ARG A 255 -45.20 70.34 -12.18
N THR A 256 -43.96 70.73 -11.92
CA THR A 256 -43.69 71.90 -11.08
C THR A 256 -44.37 73.09 -11.76
N ASN A 257 -45.57 73.44 -11.31
CA ASN A 257 -46.45 74.44 -11.93
C ASN A 257 -45.96 75.90 -11.77
N ASN A 258 -44.67 76.12 -11.52
CA ASN A 258 -44.07 77.45 -11.40
C ASN A 258 -42.74 77.56 -12.15
N ILE A 259 -42.65 77.01 -13.37
CA ILE A 259 -41.67 77.52 -14.32
C ILE A 259 -42.29 78.78 -14.94
N VAL A 260 -42.19 79.90 -14.21
CA VAL A 260 -42.14 81.19 -14.90
C VAL A 260 -40.92 81.09 -15.81
N ASP A 261 -41.15 81.23 -17.11
CA ASP A 261 -40.16 81.14 -18.17
C ASP A 261 -39.20 82.35 -18.06
N GLU A 262 -38.46 82.46 -16.95
CA GLU A 262 -37.37 83.41 -16.79
C GLU A 262 -36.19 82.88 -17.58
N LYS A 263 -36.22 83.17 -18.88
CA LYS A 263 -35.01 83.14 -19.71
C LYS A 263 -33.96 84.02 -19.03
N PRO A 264 -32.68 83.58 -19.00
CA PRO A 264 -31.61 84.44 -18.51
C PRO A 264 -31.64 85.76 -19.28
N VAL A 265 -31.56 86.88 -18.57
CA VAL A 265 -31.56 88.22 -19.17
C VAL A 265 -30.37 88.28 -20.14
N MET A 266 -30.66 88.13 -21.43
CA MET A 266 -29.68 88.41 -22.47
C MET A 266 -29.50 89.92 -22.51
N MET A 267 -28.36 90.37 -22.01
CA MET A 267 -27.89 91.73 -22.26
C MET A 267 -27.58 91.80 -23.76
N ASP A 268 -28.08 92.84 -24.44
CA ASP A 268 -28.14 93.04 -25.91
C ASP A 268 -26.77 93.12 -26.64
N ASN A 269 -25.74 92.42 -26.18
CA ASN A 269 -24.39 92.47 -26.75
C ASN A 269 -23.93 91.06 -27.19
N PRO A 270 -23.63 90.81 -28.48
CA PRO A 270 -23.42 89.45 -29.01
C PRO A 270 -22.13 88.74 -28.55
N ASP A 271 -21.23 89.43 -27.85
CA ASP A 271 -19.87 88.93 -27.56
C ASP A 271 -19.63 88.52 -26.09
N VAL A 272 -20.69 88.29 -25.29
CA VAL A 272 -20.55 87.77 -23.92
C VAL A 272 -21.37 86.48 -23.77
N PRO A 273 -20.73 85.32 -23.51
CA PRO A 273 -21.47 84.09 -23.23
C PRO A 273 -22.31 84.27 -21.97
N ALA A 274 -23.59 83.90 -22.02
CA ALA A 274 -24.45 83.89 -20.84
C ALA A 274 -23.79 83.02 -19.75
N ASP A 275 -23.74 83.53 -18.51
CA ASP A 275 -23.16 82.80 -17.37
C ASP A 275 -24.12 81.68 -16.93
N ILE A 276 -24.04 80.58 -17.67
CA ILE A 276 -24.81 79.36 -17.44
C ILE A 276 -24.40 78.72 -16.11
N SER A 277 -23.15 78.90 -15.67
CA SER A 277 -22.68 78.35 -14.39
C SER A 277 -23.39 79.01 -13.21
N GLY A 278 -23.45 80.35 -13.18
CA GLY A 278 -24.17 81.07 -12.13
C GLY A 278 -25.68 80.77 -12.12
N PHE A 279 -26.28 80.59 -13.30
CA PHE A 279 -27.69 80.22 -13.41
C PHE A 279 -27.97 78.80 -12.86
N LEU A 280 -27.12 77.84 -13.23
CA LEU A 280 -27.25 76.46 -12.75
C LEU A 280 -26.98 76.36 -11.25
N ASP A 281 -25.98 77.08 -10.72
CA ASP A 281 -25.70 77.12 -9.27
C ASP A 281 -26.88 77.72 -8.49
N THR A 282 -27.54 78.76 -9.03
CA THR A 282 -28.71 79.37 -8.40
C THR A 282 -29.92 78.42 -8.39
N LYS A 283 -30.17 77.70 -9.50
CA LYS A 283 -31.26 76.72 -9.58
C LYS A 283 -31.00 75.49 -8.69
N LYS A 284 -29.76 75.03 -8.62
CA LYS A 284 -29.33 73.97 -7.71
C LYS A 284 -29.60 74.35 -6.25
N ASP A 285 -29.14 75.52 -5.82
CA ASP A 285 -29.32 75.99 -4.44
C ASP A 285 -30.80 76.21 -4.09
N THR A 286 -31.67 76.43 -5.09
CA THR A 286 -33.12 76.52 -4.91
C THR A 286 -33.75 75.13 -4.68
N CYS A 287 -33.33 74.10 -5.43
CA CYS A 287 -33.81 72.72 -5.24
C CYS A 287 -33.26 72.08 -3.96
N ASP A 288 -32.01 72.38 -3.58
CA ASP A 288 -31.40 71.85 -2.36
C ASP A 288 -32.04 72.42 -1.07
N LYS A 289 -32.72 73.57 -1.17
CA LYS A 289 -33.43 74.24 -0.06
C LYS A 289 -34.94 74.01 -0.08
N ASP A 290 -35.46 73.23 -1.00
CA ASP A 290 -36.88 72.90 -1.07
C ASP A 290 -37.23 71.82 -0.02
N PRO A 291 -37.99 72.16 1.04
CA PRO A 291 -38.31 71.25 2.12
C PRO A 291 -39.23 70.08 1.70
N ASP A 292 -39.86 70.16 0.53
CA ASP A 292 -40.74 69.10 -0.01
C ASP A 292 -40.03 68.18 -1.03
N ASN A 293 -38.71 68.32 -1.22
CA ASN A 293 -37.92 67.53 -2.17
C ASN A 293 -37.46 66.16 -1.62
N LEU A 294 -38.01 65.71 -0.49
CA LEU A 294 -37.77 64.35 0.00
C LEU A 294 -38.78 63.41 -0.66
N PRO A 295 -38.35 62.35 -1.36
CA PRO A 295 -39.30 61.35 -1.84
C PRO A 295 -40.03 60.73 -0.64
N TYR A 296 -41.34 60.51 -0.78
CA TYR A 296 -42.11 59.76 0.22
C TYR A 296 -41.47 58.39 0.39
N ASP A 297 -40.93 58.12 1.59
CA ASP A 297 -40.29 56.86 1.93
C ASP A 297 -41.38 55.79 2.06
N ASP A 298 -41.36 54.81 1.15
CA ASP A 298 -42.37 53.76 1.10
C ASP A 298 -42.06 52.71 2.18
N VAL A 299 -42.76 52.81 3.31
CA VAL A 299 -42.58 51.90 4.46
C VAL A 299 -43.17 50.54 4.13
N ARG A 300 -42.33 49.64 3.61
CA ARG A 300 -42.70 48.24 3.40
C ARG A 300 -42.70 47.48 4.72
N HIS A 301 -43.85 46.96 5.10
CA HIS A 301 -44.01 46.10 6.27
C HIS A 301 -43.58 44.67 5.93
N TYR A 302 -42.48 44.21 6.51
CA TYR A 302 -42.12 42.81 6.49
C TYR A 302 -42.85 42.08 7.62
N ALA A 303 -43.64 41.07 7.27
CA ALA A 303 -44.24 40.18 8.27
C ALA A 303 -43.15 39.25 8.82
N TYR A 304 -43.06 39.19 10.16
CA TYR A 304 -42.15 38.33 10.90
C TYR A 304 -42.51 36.85 10.67
N GLU A 305 -41.69 36.15 9.89
CA GLU A 305 -41.76 34.69 9.75
C GLU A 305 -41.16 34.05 11.00
N GLY A 306 -41.94 33.24 11.70
CA GLY A 306 -41.77 32.94 13.11
C GLY A 306 -40.45 32.29 13.54
N ASP A 307 -40.25 32.33 14.86
CA ASP A 307 -39.21 31.61 15.59
C ASP A 307 -39.57 30.11 15.67
N GLY A 308 -38.73 29.22 15.14
CA GLY A 308 -39.02 27.79 15.20
C GLY A 308 -38.07 26.85 14.45
N ASN A 309 -36.87 26.62 14.99
CA ASN A 309 -36.49 25.37 15.67
C ASN A 309 -34.96 25.21 15.76
N SER A 310 -34.49 24.86 16.96
CA SER A 310 -33.09 24.74 17.33
C SER A 310 -32.42 23.50 16.74
N THR A 311 -31.54 23.67 15.76
CA THR A 311 -30.42 22.74 15.59
C THR A 311 -29.18 23.48 15.13
N GLY A 312 -28.26 23.66 16.06
CA GLY A 312 -26.83 23.78 15.81
C GLY A 312 -26.36 25.11 15.25
N SER A 313 -25.72 25.92 16.09
CA SER A 313 -24.77 26.92 15.64
C SER A 313 -23.85 26.32 14.58
N LEU A 314 -23.86 26.87 13.36
CA LEU A 314 -22.91 26.50 12.31
C LEU A 314 -21.52 26.99 12.73
N SER A 315 -20.83 26.18 13.53
CA SER A 315 -19.39 26.29 13.69
C SER A 315 -18.74 25.90 12.37
N SER A 316 -17.84 26.74 11.88
CA SER A 316 -17.28 26.74 10.54
C SER A 316 -16.77 25.37 10.06
N LEU A 317 -17.36 24.85 8.98
CA LEU A 317 -17.01 23.60 8.28
C LEU A 317 -15.70 23.66 7.47
N ALA A 318 -14.74 24.50 7.86
CA ALA A 318 -13.51 24.73 7.11
C ALA A 318 -12.24 24.75 7.97
N SER A 319 -12.17 23.95 9.04
CA SER A 319 -10.94 23.78 9.83
C SER A 319 -10.41 22.34 9.81
N CYS A 320 -10.43 21.69 8.65
CA CYS A 320 -9.77 20.38 8.50
C CYS A 320 -9.28 20.11 7.06
N THR A 321 -8.86 21.16 6.36
CA THR A 321 -8.10 21.01 5.12
C THR A 321 -6.68 21.51 5.37
N ASP A 322 -5.77 20.56 5.52
CA ASP A 322 -4.30 20.70 5.44
C ASP A 322 -3.72 21.80 6.36
N GLU A 323 -3.34 21.42 7.58
CA GLU A 323 -2.35 22.19 8.36
C GLU A 323 -0.96 22.06 7.70
N GLY A 324 -0.82 22.64 6.51
CA GLY A 324 0.46 23.12 6.06
C GLY A 324 0.61 24.54 6.58
N ASP A 325 1.52 24.75 7.54
CA ASP A 325 1.88 26.08 8.07
C ASP A 325 1.87 27.15 6.97
N LEU A 326 0.79 27.92 6.88
CA LEU A 326 0.69 29.02 5.93
C LEU A 326 1.55 30.15 6.46
N LYS A 327 2.83 30.15 6.11
CA LYS A 327 3.80 31.16 6.55
C LYS A 327 3.57 32.47 5.81
N PHE A 328 2.98 33.46 6.49
CA PHE A 328 2.66 34.78 5.94
C PHE A 328 3.80 35.81 6.09
N ASN A 329 5.03 35.34 6.30
CA ASN A 329 6.22 36.18 6.53
C ASN A 329 6.51 37.19 5.40
N TYR A 330 5.97 36.97 4.19
CA TYR A 330 6.05 37.90 3.07
C TYR A 330 5.15 39.13 3.18
N LEU A 331 4.08 39.11 4.00
CA LEU A 331 3.17 40.27 4.19
C LEU A 331 3.90 41.50 4.77
N SER A 332 5.00 41.27 5.49
CA SER A 332 5.86 42.32 6.03
C SER A 332 6.55 43.16 4.95
N SER A 333 6.71 42.61 3.74
CA SER A 333 7.35 43.27 2.59
C SER A 333 6.39 44.10 1.74
N PHE A 334 5.08 44.06 2.04
CA PHE A 334 4.06 44.77 1.28
C PHE A 334 3.96 46.26 1.66
N ASP A 335 3.34 47.02 0.75
CA ASP A 335 3.08 48.46 0.85
C ASP A 335 2.46 48.83 2.23
N PRO A 336 2.83 49.96 2.85
CA PRO A 336 2.38 50.36 4.20
C PRO A 336 0.87 50.32 4.44
N ARG A 337 0.03 50.33 3.40
CA ARG A 337 -1.42 50.12 3.52
C ARG A 337 -1.80 48.71 4.02
N PHE A 338 -0.92 47.72 3.86
CA PHE A 338 -1.11 46.33 4.28
C PHE A 338 -0.45 46.01 5.62
N ARG A 339 0.14 47.01 6.29
CA ARG A 339 0.83 46.87 7.58
C ARG A 339 -0.04 46.20 8.65
N LYS A 340 -1.34 46.53 8.68
CA LYS A 340 -2.30 45.99 9.64
C LYS A 340 -2.60 44.50 9.42
N LEU A 341 -2.50 44.02 8.18
CA LEU A 341 -2.67 42.60 7.87
C LEU A 341 -1.41 41.81 8.20
N ALA A 342 -0.23 42.39 7.95
CA ALA A 342 1.04 41.81 8.37
C ALA A 342 1.13 41.65 9.90
N ASP A 343 0.56 42.59 10.65
CA ASP A 343 0.48 42.55 12.12
C ASP A 343 -0.51 41.49 12.64
N MET A 344 -1.55 41.17 11.87
CA MET A 344 -2.60 40.23 12.29
C MET A 344 -2.28 38.76 11.97
N TYR A 345 -1.36 38.52 11.03
CA TYR A 345 -1.04 37.20 10.49
C TYR A 345 0.47 36.87 10.48
N GLY A 346 1.33 37.77 10.94
CA GLY A 346 2.76 37.49 11.13
C GLY A 346 2.98 36.56 12.32
N GLU A 347 3.85 35.57 12.19
CA GLU A 347 4.23 34.67 13.30
C GLU A 347 4.94 35.48 14.39
N ASP A 348 4.42 35.45 15.62
CA ASP A 348 5.20 35.80 16.81
C ASP A 348 6.28 34.73 17.02
N PRO A 349 7.54 35.08 17.31
CA PRO A 349 8.59 34.10 17.53
C PRO A 349 8.23 33.23 18.74
N SER A 350 7.94 31.96 18.49
CA SER A 350 7.67 30.96 19.51
C SER A 350 8.91 30.75 20.38
N ASP A 351 8.79 31.06 21.67
CA ASP A 351 9.75 30.72 22.72
C ASP A 351 9.87 29.18 22.86
N GLU A 352 10.73 28.55 22.06
CA GLU A 352 11.24 27.20 22.35
C GLU A 352 12.59 27.33 23.07
N ASP A 353 12.56 27.40 24.40
CA ASP A 353 13.69 27.03 25.25
C ASP A 353 13.20 26.72 26.68
N SER A 354 12.80 25.47 26.92
CA SER A 354 12.92 24.88 28.26
C SER A 354 12.94 23.35 28.20
N LEU A 355 14.15 22.82 28.07
CA LEU A 355 14.52 21.51 28.62
C LEU A 355 14.26 21.52 30.14
N ASP A 356 13.35 20.70 30.64
CA ASP A 356 13.59 19.97 31.88
C ASP A 356 12.73 18.70 31.93
N GLY A 357 13.39 17.57 32.19
CA GLY A 357 12.76 16.30 32.43
C GLY A 357 12.44 16.18 33.92
N GLY A 358 11.17 16.22 34.27
CA GLY A 358 10.67 15.89 35.60
C GLY A 358 9.77 14.67 35.52
N GLU A 359 10.22 13.55 36.12
CA GLU A 359 9.33 12.51 36.61
C GLU A 359 8.30 13.13 37.54
N GLU A 360 7.01 12.78 37.43
CA GLU A 360 6.17 12.55 38.60
C GLU A 360 4.87 11.81 38.26
N SER A 361 4.61 10.82 39.10
CA SER A 361 3.42 9.98 39.20
C SER A 361 2.23 10.72 39.84
N TRP A 362 1.12 9.98 39.99
CA TRP A 362 -0.13 10.25 40.74
C TRP A 362 -1.24 10.89 39.88
N CYS A 363 -2.49 10.41 39.84
CA CYS A 363 -3.28 9.53 40.71
C CYS A 363 -4.16 8.56 39.89
#